data_AF-A0A842JAP3-F1
#
_entry.id   AF-A0A842JAP3-F1
#
_cell.length_a   1.000
_cell.length_b   1.000
_cell.length_c   1.000
_cell.angle_alpha   90.00
_cell.angle_beta   90.00
_cell.angle_gamma   90.00
#
_symmetry.space_group_name_H-M   'P 1'
#
loop_
_entity.id
_entity.type
_entity.pdbx_description
1 polymer ?
#
loop_
_entity_poly.entity_id
_entity_poly.type
_entity_poly.pdbx_seq_one_letter_code
_entity_poly.pdbx_strand_id
1 'polypeptide(L)'
;MEKTSRFNYIKRGLVGVCAATMLTGLCAGTAFALEATNGESTTGGGLASDASASSTVSLGKDDVTANISATVPTTLPVAVADGVFTAPTGASITNTSTGYGVKVTGVSILNKNTNLNLIESTGTLAGNDMWMTLAAGSDTTSVIDLGLASIPTPNADVWKLGTTEADKTINIKVEGAMGALSGALLSGILDGTSNTLFEVSWTISPDLG
;
A
#
# COMPACT_ATOMS: atom_id res chain seq x y z
N MET A 1 34.52 53.97 27.93
CA MET A 1 33.08 53.74 28.08
C MET A 1 32.92 52.33 28.63
N GLU A 2 32.46 52.22 29.87
CA GLU A 2 32.18 50.97 30.58
C GLU A 2 30.99 50.22 29.97
N LYS A 3 30.97 48.89 30.20
CA LYS A 3 29.86 48.00 30.64
C LYS A 3 29.93 46.67 29.87
N THR A 4 29.80 45.47 30.44
CA THR A 4 29.72 44.96 31.82
C THR A 4 29.91 43.44 31.73
N SER A 5 30.68 42.89 32.66
CA SER A 5 30.78 41.48 33.03
C SER A 5 29.41 40.87 33.37
N ARG A 6 29.22 39.61 32.95
CA ARG A 6 28.61 38.57 33.81
C ARG A 6 29.50 37.34 33.81
N PHE A 7 30.61 37.44 34.54
CA PHE A 7 31.00 36.33 35.43
C PHE A 7 29.80 35.99 36.32
N ASN A 8 29.49 34.70 36.52
CA ASN A 8 29.50 34.17 37.88
C ASN A 8 29.20 32.67 38.01
N TYR A 9 30.16 32.01 38.67
CA TYR A 9 30.09 30.82 39.53
C TYR A 9 29.53 29.53 38.89
N ILE A 10 30.28 28.43 38.87
CA ILE A 10 30.75 27.75 40.09
C ILE A 10 32.25 27.41 40.01
N LYS A 11 32.99 28.09 40.89
CA LYS A 11 34.25 27.64 41.48
C LYS A 11 33.94 26.43 42.38
N ARG A 12 34.82 25.42 42.36
CA ARG A 12 34.97 24.30 43.32
C ARG A 12 34.11 23.06 43.03
N GLY A 13 34.75 22.11 42.35
CA GLY A 13 34.39 20.70 42.40
C GLY A 13 35.46 19.88 41.70
N LEU A 14 36.35 19.28 42.47
CA LEU A 14 37.22 18.16 42.10
C LEU A 14 38.20 18.40 40.93
N VAL A 15 39.48 18.70 41.18
CA VAL A 15 40.49 17.65 41.40
C VAL A 15 40.06 16.26 40.90
N GLY A 16 40.61 15.86 39.75
CA GLY A 16 40.90 14.47 39.39
C GLY A 16 39.77 13.65 38.76
N VAL A 17 39.72 13.59 37.43
CA VAL A 17 39.11 12.43 36.73
C VAL A 17 40.05 11.81 35.68
N CYS A 18 41.25 12.34 35.40
CA CYS A 18 42.25 11.56 34.65
C CYS A 18 42.95 10.48 35.51
N ALA A 19 42.66 10.42 36.82
CA ALA A 19 43.17 9.39 37.73
C ALA A 19 42.09 8.39 38.22
N ALA A 20 40.84 8.45 37.71
CA ALA A 20 39.76 7.57 38.17
C ALA A 20 39.12 6.68 37.07
N THR A 21 39.47 6.84 35.79
CA THR A 21 39.12 5.86 34.73
C THR A 21 40.05 4.65 34.68
N MET A 22 40.92 4.48 35.67
CA MET A 22 41.63 3.22 35.95
C MET A 22 40.85 2.31 36.93
N LEU A 23 39.54 2.50 37.17
CA LEU A 23 38.82 1.54 38.05
C LEU A 23 37.31 1.34 37.88
N THR A 24 36.65 1.78 36.81
CA THR A 24 35.33 1.22 36.45
C THR A 24 35.13 1.30 34.95
N GLY A 25 35.16 0.14 34.31
CA GLY A 25 34.93 -0.03 32.89
C GLY A 25 33.52 0.38 32.44
N LEU A 26 33.34 0.23 31.12
CA LEU A 26 32.14 0.52 30.33
C LEU A 26 31.92 2.01 30.00
N CYS A 27 32.71 2.52 29.06
CA CYS A 27 32.19 3.40 28.03
C CYS A 27 32.87 3.08 26.71
N ALA A 28 32.08 3.02 25.64
CA ALA A 28 32.47 2.84 24.24
C ALA A 28 33.01 1.45 23.88
N GLY A 29 32.09 0.48 23.79
CA GLY A 29 32.29 -0.63 22.85
C GLY A 29 32.44 -0.05 21.45
N THR A 30 33.66 -0.07 20.91
CA THR A 30 33.94 0.29 19.54
C THR A 30 33.41 -0.82 18.63
N ALA A 31 32.18 -0.64 18.15
CA ALA A 31 31.71 -1.28 16.94
C ALA A 31 32.61 -0.82 15.77
N PHE A 32 32.87 -1.72 14.81
CA PHE A 32 33.74 -1.57 13.63
C PHE A 32 35.24 -1.84 13.87
N ALA A 33 35.60 -3.11 14.05
CA ALA A 33 36.91 -3.59 13.63
C ALA A 33 36.73 -4.98 13.00
N LEU A 34 36.82 -5.07 11.67
CA LEU A 34 37.21 -6.31 11.01
C LEU A 34 38.74 -6.36 11.00
N GLU A 35 39.30 -7.50 11.39
CA GLU A 35 40.74 -7.71 11.43
C GLU A 35 41.38 -7.53 10.05
N ALA A 36 42.46 -6.75 9.99
CA ALA A 36 43.27 -6.61 8.78
C ALA A 36 44.06 -7.91 8.56
N THR A 37 43.97 -8.51 7.38
CA THR A 37 44.85 -9.63 7.03
C THR A 37 46.26 -9.07 6.76
N ASN A 38 47.23 -9.48 7.58
CA ASN A 38 48.65 -9.11 7.58
C ASN A 38 49.07 -7.79 8.25
N GLY A 39 48.42 -7.37 9.34
CA GLY A 39 48.96 -6.32 10.21
C GLY A 39 48.31 -6.29 11.60
N GLU A 40 49.09 -5.97 12.64
CA GLU A 40 48.57 -5.80 14.01
C GLU A 40 47.53 -4.67 14.03
N SER A 41 46.31 -4.99 14.48
CA SER A 41 45.23 -4.02 14.65
C SER A 41 45.58 -3.04 15.77
N THR A 42 45.77 -1.77 15.43
CA THR A 42 45.94 -0.70 16.43
C THR A 42 44.57 -0.31 17.01
N THR A 43 44.55 0.01 18.32
CA THR A 43 43.34 0.53 18.99
C THR A 43 42.89 1.82 18.32
N GLY A 44 41.82 1.75 17.51
CA GLY A 44 41.32 2.87 16.71
C GLY A 44 41.17 2.60 15.21
N GLY A 45 41.51 1.40 14.72
CA GLY A 45 41.23 0.99 13.33
C GLY A 45 42.14 1.62 12.27
N GLY A 46 43.32 2.11 12.66
CA GLY A 46 44.31 2.63 11.73
C GLY A 46 45.05 1.52 10.97
N LEU A 47 45.17 1.66 9.66
CA LEU A 47 45.98 0.79 8.79
C LEU A 47 47.48 1.08 9.01
N ALA A 48 48.31 0.03 9.00
CA ALA A 48 49.78 0.15 8.95
C ALA A 48 50.25 0.67 7.57
N SER A 49 51.52 1.06 7.46
CA SER A 49 52.13 1.40 6.16
C SER A 49 52.03 0.21 5.20
N ASP A 50 51.47 0.45 4.01
CA ASP A 50 51.19 -0.54 2.95
C ASP A 50 50.04 -1.54 3.23
N ALA A 51 49.22 -1.32 4.26
CA ALA A 51 48.05 -2.15 4.54
C ALA A 51 46.79 -1.69 3.76
N SER A 52 45.99 -2.63 3.26
CA SER A 52 44.72 -2.37 2.59
C SER A 52 43.54 -2.87 3.44
N ALA A 53 42.50 -2.05 3.60
CA ALA A 53 41.19 -2.48 4.07
C ALA A 53 40.12 -2.18 3.01
N SER A 54 39.02 -2.93 3.09
CA SER A 54 37.84 -2.74 2.25
C SER A 54 36.62 -2.47 3.12
N SER A 55 35.82 -1.49 2.71
CA SER A 55 34.47 -1.29 3.23
C SER A 55 33.46 -1.93 2.29
N THR A 56 32.45 -2.58 2.84
CA THR A 56 31.28 -3.04 2.09
C THR A 56 30.20 -1.97 2.07
N VAL A 57 29.68 -1.65 0.88
CA VAL A 57 28.45 -0.88 0.71
C VAL A 57 27.34 -1.88 0.43
N SER A 58 26.37 -1.98 1.33
CA SER A 58 25.23 -2.89 1.21
C SER A 58 23.91 -2.15 1.35
N LEU A 59 22.88 -2.68 0.71
CA LEU A 59 21.50 -2.22 0.81
C LEU A 59 20.65 -3.39 1.33
N GLY A 60 19.99 -3.23 2.48
CA GLY A 60 19.11 -4.23 3.06
C GLY A 60 17.71 -4.18 2.46
N LYS A 61 16.95 -5.28 2.58
CA LYS A 61 15.54 -5.33 2.17
C LYS A 61 14.69 -4.25 2.85
N ASP A 62 14.96 -4.01 4.13
CA ASP A 62 14.23 -3.02 4.93
C ASP A 62 14.64 -1.58 4.59
N ASP A 63 15.80 -1.40 3.94
CA ASP A 63 16.27 -0.11 3.43
C ASP A 63 15.65 0.23 2.06
N VAL A 64 14.94 -0.72 1.42
CA VAL A 64 14.22 -0.53 0.15
C VAL A 64 12.73 -0.48 0.40
N THR A 65 12.17 0.73 0.47
CA THR A 65 10.72 0.91 0.41
C THR A 65 10.30 1.09 -1.03
N ALA A 66 9.59 0.11 -1.60
CA ALA A 66 8.93 0.28 -2.89
C ALA A 66 7.79 1.29 -2.71
N ASN A 67 8.00 2.53 -3.15
CA ASN A 67 6.97 3.57 -3.15
C ASN A 67 5.98 3.30 -4.30
N ILE A 68 5.04 2.40 -4.06
CA ILE A 68 3.97 2.13 -5.01
C ILE A 68 2.85 3.17 -4.90
N SER A 69 2.21 3.49 -6.02
CA SER A 69 1.11 4.43 -6.12
C SER A 69 0.24 4.03 -7.30
N ALA A 70 -1.08 4.03 -7.09
CA ALA A 70 -2.05 3.80 -8.14
C ALA A 70 -3.32 4.60 -7.86
N THR A 71 -4.03 4.97 -8.92
CA THR A 71 -5.41 5.46 -8.83
C THR A 71 -6.36 4.29 -9.03
N VAL A 72 -7.37 4.18 -8.17
CA VAL A 72 -8.45 3.17 -8.27
C VAL A 72 -9.81 3.86 -8.44
N PRO A 73 -10.83 3.19 -8.99
CA PRO A 73 -12.17 3.72 -9.05
C PRO A 73 -12.69 4.00 -7.64
N THR A 74 -13.11 5.24 -7.39
CA THR A 74 -13.75 5.64 -6.12
C THR A 74 -15.27 5.55 -6.19
N THR A 75 -15.82 5.48 -7.40
CA THR A 75 -17.26 5.32 -7.65
C THR A 75 -17.48 4.37 -8.83
N LEU A 76 -18.54 3.59 -8.74
CA LEU A 76 -19.05 2.72 -9.80
C LEU A 76 -20.54 3.02 -9.95
N PRO A 77 -20.90 4.10 -10.67
CA PRO A 77 -22.28 4.53 -10.76
C PRO A 77 -23.09 3.53 -11.58
N VAL A 78 -24.08 2.91 -10.93
CA VAL A 78 -25.12 2.12 -11.60
C VAL A 78 -26.26 3.05 -11.99
N ALA A 79 -27.00 2.71 -13.03
CA ALA A 79 -28.25 3.37 -13.36
C ALA A 79 -29.39 2.36 -13.43
N VAL A 80 -30.57 2.78 -12.99
CA VAL A 80 -31.81 2.04 -13.18
C VAL A 80 -32.83 3.01 -13.78
N ALA A 81 -33.28 2.72 -15.00
CA ALA A 81 -34.28 3.52 -15.71
C ALA A 81 -35.36 2.59 -16.25
N ASP A 82 -36.63 2.89 -15.97
CA ASP A 82 -37.78 2.07 -16.40
C ASP A 82 -37.65 0.58 -16.05
N GLY A 83 -37.03 0.27 -14.90
CA GLY A 83 -36.77 -1.10 -14.44
C GLY A 83 -35.59 -1.79 -15.13
N VAL A 84 -34.87 -1.11 -16.01
CA VAL A 84 -33.68 -1.63 -16.69
C VAL A 84 -32.42 -1.19 -15.94
N PHE A 85 -31.64 -2.16 -15.48
CA PHE A 85 -30.33 -1.93 -14.90
C PHE A 85 -29.29 -1.66 -16.00
N THR A 86 -28.44 -0.66 -15.77
CA THR A 86 -27.27 -0.35 -16.59
C THR A 86 -26.03 -0.42 -15.72
N ALA A 87 -25.08 -1.27 -16.12
CA ALA A 87 -23.82 -1.45 -15.41
C ALA A 87 -22.92 -0.19 -15.51
N PRO A 88 -22.05 0.04 -14.52
CA PRO A 88 -21.07 1.12 -14.57
C PRO A 88 -20.13 1.01 -15.78
N THR A 89 -19.71 2.16 -16.30
CA THR A 89 -18.75 2.24 -17.42
C THR A 89 -17.64 3.22 -17.11
N GLY A 90 -16.50 3.10 -17.81
CA GLY A 90 -15.39 4.05 -17.71
C GLY A 90 -14.51 3.92 -16.46
N ALA A 91 -14.73 2.90 -15.63
CA ALA A 91 -13.87 2.61 -14.48
C ALA A 91 -12.49 2.15 -14.95
N SER A 92 -11.43 2.60 -14.27
CA SER A 92 -10.06 2.17 -14.56
C SER A 92 -9.18 2.20 -13.32
N ILE A 93 -8.15 1.36 -13.32
CA ILE A 93 -7.03 1.43 -12.38
C ILE A 93 -5.81 1.89 -13.17
N THR A 94 -5.04 2.84 -12.64
CA THR A 94 -3.82 3.32 -13.27
C THR A 94 -2.67 3.30 -12.29
N ASN A 95 -1.56 2.68 -12.69
CA ASN A 95 -0.29 2.76 -11.99
C ASN A 95 0.30 4.17 -12.16
N THR A 96 0.60 4.81 -11.04
CA THR A 96 1.25 6.13 -10.97
C THR A 96 2.64 6.06 -10.35
N SER A 97 3.14 4.86 -10.07
CA SER A 97 4.51 4.62 -9.63
C SER A 97 5.54 4.96 -10.70
N THR A 98 6.71 5.38 -10.23
CA THR A 98 7.91 5.50 -11.06
C THR A 98 8.81 4.29 -10.82
N GLY A 99 8.99 3.46 -11.86
CA GLY A 99 10.01 2.39 -11.88
C GLY A 99 9.57 0.98 -11.46
N TYR A 100 8.37 0.79 -10.91
CA TYR A 100 7.84 -0.53 -10.57
C TYR A 100 6.44 -0.74 -11.11
N GLY A 101 6.19 -1.96 -11.63
CA GLY A 101 4.83 -2.41 -11.89
C GLY A 101 4.06 -2.60 -10.59
N VAL A 102 2.74 -2.63 -10.69
CA VAL A 102 1.84 -2.97 -9.59
C VAL A 102 0.84 -4.01 -10.05
N LYS A 103 0.23 -4.70 -9.10
CA LYS A 103 -0.86 -5.64 -9.36
C LYS A 103 -1.98 -5.50 -8.35
N VAL A 104 -3.19 -5.78 -8.80
CA VAL A 104 -4.34 -5.91 -7.90
C VAL A 104 -4.25 -7.28 -7.24
N THR A 105 -4.15 -7.31 -5.91
CA THR A 105 -4.02 -8.54 -5.12
C THR A 105 -5.27 -8.86 -4.31
N GLY A 106 -6.24 -7.96 -4.29
CA GLY A 106 -7.49 -8.19 -3.59
C GLY A 106 -8.58 -7.23 -4.06
N VAL A 107 -9.79 -7.76 -4.08
CA VAL A 107 -11.03 -6.99 -4.18
C VAL A 107 -11.92 -7.46 -3.04
N SER A 108 -12.49 -6.52 -2.30
CA SER A 108 -13.47 -6.83 -1.27
C SER A 108 -14.71 -5.95 -1.43
N ILE A 109 -15.82 -6.41 -0.89
CA ILE A 109 -17.08 -5.70 -0.94
C ILE A 109 -17.69 -5.58 0.46
N LEU A 110 -18.35 -4.46 0.70
CA LEU A 110 -19.13 -4.23 1.90
C LEU A 110 -20.52 -3.76 1.50
N ASN A 111 -21.55 -4.54 1.87
CA ASN A 111 -22.94 -4.13 1.67
C ASN A 111 -23.26 -2.94 2.59
N LYS A 112 -23.72 -1.84 1.99
CA LYS A 112 -24.13 -0.62 2.69
C LYS A 112 -25.64 -0.43 2.69
N ASN A 113 -26.37 -1.22 1.89
CA ASN A 113 -27.81 -1.13 1.76
C ASN A 113 -28.49 -2.44 2.18
N THR A 114 -29.17 -2.42 3.33
CA THR A 114 -29.84 -3.60 3.89
C THR A 114 -31.08 -4.04 3.12
N ASN A 115 -31.59 -3.20 2.21
CA ASN A 115 -32.75 -3.51 1.38
C ASN A 115 -32.36 -4.11 0.03
N LEU A 116 -31.07 -4.37 -0.20
CA LEU A 116 -30.53 -4.92 -1.43
C LEU A 116 -29.59 -6.08 -1.10
N ASN A 117 -29.77 -7.20 -1.79
CA ASN A 117 -28.90 -8.36 -1.66
C ASN A 117 -27.94 -8.39 -2.84
N LEU A 118 -26.66 -8.64 -2.55
CA LEU A 118 -25.71 -9.04 -3.56
C LEU A 118 -25.69 -10.57 -3.62
N ILE A 119 -25.94 -11.10 -4.81
CA ILE A 119 -25.94 -12.54 -5.08
C ILE A 119 -24.91 -12.85 -6.17
N GLU A 120 -24.53 -14.11 -6.27
CA GLU A 120 -23.65 -14.61 -7.33
C GLU A 120 -24.28 -14.38 -8.72
N SER A 121 -23.44 -14.12 -9.71
CA SER A 121 -23.84 -13.84 -11.10
C SER A 121 -24.57 -14.99 -11.80
N THR A 122 -24.38 -16.22 -11.32
CA THR A 122 -25.10 -17.41 -11.80
C THR A 122 -26.46 -17.61 -11.11
N GLY A 123 -26.75 -16.81 -10.08
CA GLY A 123 -27.99 -16.85 -9.33
C GLY A 123 -29.20 -16.33 -10.12
N THR A 124 -30.39 -16.77 -9.72
CA THR A 124 -31.64 -16.22 -10.25
C THR A 124 -32.01 -14.98 -9.45
N LEU A 125 -32.19 -13.84 -10.13
CA LEU A 125 -32.55 -12.57 -9.49
C LEU A 125 -33.99 -12.59 -8.96
N ALA A 126 -34.16 -12.50 -7.64
CA ALA A 126 -35.43 -12.16 -7.02
C ALA A 126 -35.57 -10.63 -6.87
N GLY A 127 -36.66 -10.17 -6.24
CA GLY A 127 -36.83 -8.76 -5.93
C GLY A 127 -35.73 -8.25 -5.00
N ASN A 128 -35.17 -7.08 -5.30
CA ASN A 128 -34.02 -6.46 -4.62
C ASN A 128 -32.72 -7.28 -4.64
N ASP A 129 -32.59 -8.27 -5.50
CA ASP A 129 -31.30 -8.91 -5.72
C ASP A 129 -30.54 -8.15 -6.81
N MET A 130 -29.21 -8.16 -6.70
CA MET A 130 -28.34 -7.82 -7.81
C MET A 130 -27.09 -8.69 -7.80
N TRP A 131 -26.46 -8.78 -8.96
CA TRP A 131 -25.10 -9.32 -9.09
C TRP A 131 -24.25 -8.33 -9.87
N MET A 132 -22.95 -8.38 -9.64
CA MET A 132 -21.99 -7.56 -10.37
C MET A 132 -20.67 -8.31 -10.50
N THR A 133 -20.09 -8.26 -11.69
CA THR A 133 -18.79 -8.85 -11.98
C THR A 133 -17.81 -7.79 -12.47
N LEU A 134 -16.53 -8.02 -12.21
CA LEU A 134 -15.43 -7.17 -12.64
C LEU A 134 -14.46 -7.98 -13.48
N ALA A 135 -14.03 -7.42 -14.60
CA ALA A 135 -12.97 -7.98 -15.42
C ALA A 135 -11.94 -6.92 -15.80
N ALA A 136 -10.68 -7.35 -15.93
CA ALA A 136 -9.62 -6.50 -16.42
C ALA A 136 -9.68 -6.43 -17.96
N GLY A 137 -9.96 -5.24 -18.47
CA GLY A 137 -10.11 -4.96 -19.90
C GLY A 137 -11.20 -5.83 -20.53
N SER A 138 -10.82 -6.59 -21.55
CA SER A 138 -11.71 -7.52 -22.26
C SER A 138 -11.55 -8.98 -21.81
N ASP A 139 -10.86 -9.23 -20.70
CA ASP A 139 -10.70 -10.60 -20.21
C ASP A 139 -12.06 -11.20 -19.80
N THR A 140 -12.25 -12.47 -20.13
CA THR A 140 -13.47 -13.23 -19.79
C THR A 140 -13.14 -14.47 -18.97
N THR A 141 -11.88 -14.68 -18.59
CA THR A 141 -11.40 -15.91 -17.96
C THR A 141 -11.10 -15.75 -16.47
N SER A 142 -10.68 -14.55 -16.06
CA SER A 142 -10.35 -14.16 -14.68
C SER A 142 -11.33 -13.09 -14.20
N VAL A 143 -12.63 -13.36 -14.38
CA VAL A 143 -13.74 -12.51 -13.93
C VAL A 143 -13.91 -12.67 -12.41
N ILE A 144 -14.02 -11.53 -11.72
CA ILE A 144 -14.26 -11.46 -10.28
C ILE A 144 -15.77 -11.27 -10.09
N ASP A 145 -16.42 -12.26 -9.50
CA ASP A 145 -17.82 -12.16 -9.08
C ASP A 145 -17.89 -11.62 -7.65
N LEU A 146 -18.51 -10.46 -7.48
CA LEU A 146 -18.60 -9.77 -6.20
C LEU A 146 -19.66 -10.38 -5.26
N GLY A 147 -20.57 -11.19 -5.80
CA GLY A 147 -21.62 -11.86 -5.03
C GLY A 147 -21.21 -13.20 -4.42
N LEU A 148 -20.00 -13.68 -4.72
CA LEU A 148 -19.46 -14.88 -4.11
C LEU A 148 -19.23 -14.67 -2.60
N ALA A 149 -19.59 -15.67 -1.79
CA ALA A 149 -19.33 -15.67 -0.35
C ALA A 149 -17.84 -15.50 0.00
N SER A 150 -16.95 -15.95 -0.89
CA SER A 150 -15.52 -15.68 -0.85
C SER A 150 -15.08 -15.19 -2.22
N ILE A 151 -14.79 -13.89 -2.31
CA ILE A 151 -14.31 -13.28 -3.55
C ILE A 151 -12.92 -13.84 -3.88
N PRO A 152 -12.72 -14.39 -5.09
CA PRO A 152 -11.44 -14.97 -5.47
C PRO A 152 -10.36 -13.89 -5.57
N THR A 153 -9.13 -14.28 -5.25
CA THR A 153 -7.96 -13.43 -5.47
C THR A 153 -7.82 -13.13 -6.97
N PRO A 154 -7.63 -11.85 -7.37
CA PRO A 154 -7.39 -11.51 -8.77
C PRO A 154 -6.17 -12.25 -9.33
N ASN A 155 -6.26 -12.71 -10.58
CA ASN A 155 -5.13 -13.33 -11.27
C ASN A 155 -4.03 -12.29 -11.50
N ALA A 156 -2.86 -12.48 -10.89
CA ALA A 156 -1.75 -11.53 -10.94
C ALA A 156 -1.21 -11.27 -12.35
N ASP A 157 -1.34 -12.21 -13.29
CA ASP A 157 -0.90 -12.01 -14.67
C ASP A 157 -1.88 -11.22 -15.53
N VAL A 158 -3.14 -11.19 -15.11
CA VAL A 158 -4.21 -10.46 -15.80
C VAL A 158 -4.39 -9.07 -15.18
N TRP A 159 -4.31 -8.99 -13.85
CA TRP A 159 -4.52 -7.78 -13.07
C TRP A 159 -3.20 -7.08 -12.70
N LYS A 160 -2.25 -7.04 -13.64
CA LYS A 160 -0.98 -6.31 -13.51
C LYS A 160 -0.93 -5.07 -14.38
N LEU A 161 -0.31 -4.03 -13.85
CA LEU A 161 -0.11 -2.73 -14.49
C LEU A 161 1.38 -2.45 -14.53
N GLY A 162 1.91 -2.22 -15.72
CA GLY A 162 3.30 -1.82 -15.91
C GLY A 162 3.51 -0.33 -15.63
N THR A 163 4.63 0.20 -16.11
CA THR A 163 5.01 1.62 -15.92
C THR A 163 4.97 2.43 -17.21
N THR A 164 4.71 1.79 -18.36
CA THR A 164 4.66 2.45 -19.66
C THR A 164 3.25 2.92 -19.96
N GLU A 165 3.09 3.91 -20.83
CA GLU A 165 1.75 4.40 -21.21
C GLU A 165 0.83 3.30 -21.76
N ALA A 166 1.40 2.24 -22.36
CA ALA A 166 0.64 1.15 -22.95
C ALA A 166 0.10 0.14 -21.93
N ASP A 167 0.73 0.01 -20.77
CA ASP A 167 0.43 -1.04 -19.78
C ASP A 167 0.17 -0.52 -18.36
N LYS A 168 0.31 0.80 -18.12
CA LYS A 168 0.06 1.41 -16.82
C LYS A 168 -1.42 1.52 -16.45
N THR A 169 -2.35 1.29 -17.37
CA THR A 169 -3.79 1.42 -17.11
C THR A 169 -4.54 0.15 -17.50
N ILE A 170 -5.40 -0.32 -16.59
CA ILE A 170 -6.40 -1.35 -16.87
C ILE A 170 -7.78 -0.69 -16.82
N ASN A 171 -8.52 -0.79 -17.92
CA ASN A 171 -9.94 -0.47 -17.91
C ASN A 171 -10.71 -1.59 -17.21
N ILE A 172 -11.60 -1.26 -16.29
CA ILE A 172 -12.43 -2.25 -15.60
C ILE A 172 -13.73 -2.40 -16.37
N LYS A 173 -13.95 -3.59 -16.93
CA LYS A 173 -15.25 -3.96 -17.47
C LYS A 173 -16.11 -4.41 -16.30
N VAL A 174 -17.25 -3.75 -16.13
CA VAL A 174 -18.26 -4.10 -15.14
C VAL A 174 -19.47 -4.65 -15.87
N GLU A 175 -19.94 -5.81 -15.44
CA GLU A 175 -21.23 -6.34 -15.85
C GLU A 175 -22.10 -6.53 -14.61
N GLY A 176 -23.41 -6.50 -14.79
CA GLY A 176 -24.33 -6.62 -13.68
C GLY A 176 -25.76 -6.74 -14.17
N ALA A 177 -26.62 -7.24 -13.29
CA ALA A 177 -28.05 -7.14 -13.43
C ALA A 177 -28.71 -7.04 -12.05
N MET A 178 -29.96 -6.59 -12.06
CA MET A 178 -30.74 -6.35 -10.86
C MET A 178 -32.16 -6.87 -11.09
N GLY A 179 -32.73 -7.49 -10.06
CA GLY A 179 -34.12 -7.89 -10.05
C GLY A 179 -35.06 -6.70 -9.84
N ALA A 180 -36.35 -7.00 -9.71
CA ALA A 180 -37.35 -5.96 -9.50
C ALA A 180 -37.09 -5.19 -8.19
N LEU A 181 -37.12 -3.86 -8.25
CA LEU A 181 -36.95 -3.01 -7.07
C LEU A 181 -38.25 -2.94 -6.26
N SER A 182 -38.14 -3.20 -4.96
CA SER A 182 -39.23 -2.99 -4.00
C SER A 182 -39.44 -1.49 -3.72
N GLY A 183 -40.65 -1.13 -3.27
CA GLY A 183 -40.98 0.25 -2.92
C GLY A 183 -40.09 0.85 -1.81
N ALA A 184 -39.61 0.04 -0.85
CA ALA A 184 -38.75 0.51 0.23
C ALA A 184 -37.35 0.89 -0.27
N LEU A 185 -36.75 0.04 -1.13
CA LEU A 185 -35.46 0.34 -1.76
C LEU A 185 -35.58 1.54 -2.71
N LEU A 186 -36.65 1.59 -3.51
CA LEU A 186 -36.90 2.69 -4.44
C LEU A 186 -37.16 4.02 -3.72
N SER A 187 -37.95 4.04 -2.65
CA SER A 187 -38.17 5.23 -1.82
C SER A 187 -36.83 5.72 -1.26
N GLY A 188 -36.02 4.83 -0.68
CA GLY A 188 -34.69 5.18 -0.19
C GLY A 188 -33.83 5.83 -1.26
N ILE A 189 -33.80 5.25 -2.47
CA ILE A 189 -33.08 5.79 -3.65
C ILE A 189 -33.57 7.19 -4.03
N LEU A 190 -34.89 7.40 -4.10
CA LEU A 190 -35.52 8.64 -4.57
C LEU A 190 -35.51 9.78 -3.53
N ASP A 191 -35.52 9.44 -2.23
CA ASP A 191 -35.59 10.42 -1.13
C ASP A 191 -34.23 11.09 -0.81
N GLY A 192 -33.16 10.66 -1.49
CA GLY A 192 -32.00 11.49 -1.80
C GLY A 192 -31.10 11.93 -0.65
N THR A 193 -30.12 11.10 -0.29
CA THR A 193 -28.75 11.52 0.09
C THR A 193 -27.79 10.33 -0.13
N SER A 194 -27.35 10.12 -1.37
CA SER A 194 -26.45 9.01 -1.80
C SER A 194 -26.77 7.62 -1.21
N ASN A 195 -27.51 6.81 -1.96
CA ASN A 195 -27.69 5.39 -1.60
C ASN A 195 -26.48 4.61 -2.10
N THR A 196 -25.43 4.56 -1.28
CA THR A 196 -24.34 3.62 -1.52
C THR A 196 -24.91 2.21 -1.40
N LEU A 197 -24.95 1.48 -2.52
CA LEU A 197 -25.42 0.09 -2.53
C LEU A 197 -24.36 -0.80 -1.88
N PHE A 198 -23.15 -0.74 -2.41
CA PHE A 198 -21.98 -1.46 -1.95
C PHE A 198 -20.75 -0.57 -2.01
N GLU A 199 -19.80 -0.82 -1.12
CA GLU A 199 -18.45 -0.27 -1.19
C GLU A 199 -17.51 -1.36 -1.71
N VAL A 200 -16.80 -1.08 -2.81
CA VAL A 200 -15.77 -1.97 -3.36
C VAL A 200 -14.40 -1.43 -2.96
N SER A 201 -13.61 -2.25 -2.26
CA SER A 201 -12.25 -1.90 -1.88
C SER A 201 -11.23 -2.69 -2.70
N TRP A 202 -10.13 -2.03 -3.03
CA TRP A 202 -9.06 -2.58 -3.87
C TRP A 202 -7.78 -2.69 -3.06
N THR A 203 -7.08 -3.81 -3.18
CA THR A 203 -5.73 -3.99 -2.63
C THR A 203 -4.73 -4.01 -3.77
N ILE A 204 -3.76 -3.09 -3.72
CA ILE A 204 -2.69 -2.96 -4.71
C ILE A 204 -1.37 -3.35 -4.05
N SER A 205 -0.53 -4.07 -4.77
CA SER A 205 0.79 -4.49 -4.30
C SER A 205 1.84 -4.29 -5.39
N PRO A 206 3.13 -4.15 -5.05
CA PRO A 206 4.20 -4.09 -6.05
C PRO A 206 4.23 -5.38 -6.87
N ASP A 207 4.51 -5.23 -8.15
CA ASP A 207 4.85 -6.35 -9.03
C ASP A 207 6.36 -6.36 -9.24
N LEU A 208 7.03 -7.32 -8.60
CA LEU A 208 8.50 -7.37 -8.51
C LEU A 208 9.14 -8.26 -9.59
N GLY A 209 8.34 -8.79 -10.53
CA GLY A 209 8.76 -9.83 -11.48
C GLY A 209 8.55 -11.22 -10.90
#